data_AF-A0A960DSB4-F1
#
_entry.id   AF-A0A960DSB4-F1
#
_cell.length_a   1.000
_cell.length_b   1.000
_cell.length_c   1.000
_cell.angle_alpha   90.00
_cell.angle_beta   90.00
_cell.angle_gamma   90.00
#
_symmetry.space_group_name_H-M   'P 1'
#
loop_
_entity.id
_entity.type
_entity.pdbx_description
1 polymer ?
#
loop_
_entity_poly.entity_id
_entity_poly.type
_entity_poly.pdbx_seq_one_letter_code
_entity_poly.pdbx_strand_id
1 'polypeptide(L)'
;MSDRITSDDRAEDVVLSDGQRIAIRWSEAVLVDVVVLNLLVEHVDGIVIDSFTISVGAAILIRLLLQATLGVEHRIAARFRDRSGIGSRIGRVLGAWLVLFLSKFVILEAIDLVFGSEVDLGGVVGVIAISIALVVVERAVLALYRRL
;
A
#
# COMPACT_ATOMS: atom_id res chain seq x y z
N MET A 1 -1.64 30.33 48.02
CA MET A 1 -2.18 31.30 47.03
C MET A 1 -1.16 31.41 45.90
N SER A 2 -0.87 30.31 45.19
CA SER A 2 -1.71 29.60 44.20
C SER A 2 -1.82 30.40 42.90
N ASP A 3 -0.71 30.66 42.20
CA ASP A 3 -0.80 31.17 40.81
C ASP A 3 0.50 31.13 39.97
N ARG A 4 1.41 30.17 40.19
CA ARG A 4 2.61 30.01 39.33
C ARG A 4 2.98 28.56 39.02
N ILE A 5 2.00 27.66 39.04
CA ILE A 5 2.17 26.28 38.55
C ILE A 5 1.53 26.09 37.17
N THR A 6 0.75 27.04 36.67
CA THR A 6 0.07 26.88 35.38
C THR A 6 0.83 27.62 34.28
N SER A 7 1.04 26.96 33.14
CA SER A 7 1.41 27.50 31.83
C SER A 7 2.91 27.66 31.48
N ASP A 8 3.78 26.84 32.07
CA ASP A 8 4.98 26.33 31.36
C ASP A 8 4.69 24.92 30.83
N ASP A 9 3.56 24.78 30.14
CA ASP A 9 3.19 23.61 29.36
C ASP A 9 2.87 24.15 27.96
N ARG A 10 3.76 25.03 27.47
CA ARG A 10 3.78 25.41 26.08
C ARG A 10 4.12 24.14 25.35
N ALA A 11 3.10 23.50 24.79
CA ALA A 11 3.25 22.57 23.69
C ALA A 11 4.39 23.11 22.82
N GLU A 12 5.54 22.46 22.89
CA GLU A 12 6.50 22.55 21.83
C GLU A 12 5.72 22.09 20.62
N ASP A 13 5.30 23.04 19.78
CA ASP A 13 4.87 22.74 18.44
C ASP A 13 6.06 22.02 17.82
N VAL A 14 6.08 20.68 17.91
CA VAL A 14 7.14 19.87 17.34
C VAL A 14 7.00 20.09 15.85
N VAL A 15 7.75 21.05 15.32
CA VAL A 15 7.82 21.36 13.90
C VAL A 15 8.56 20.20 13.26
N LEU A 16 7.86 19.09 13.07
CA LEU A 16 8.38 17.92 12.38
C LEU A 16 8.81 18.37 10.99
N SER A 17 10.00 17.96 10.56
CA SER A 17 10.45 18.11 9.17
C SER A 17 9.53 17.30 8.25
N ASP A 18 9.33 17.76 7.01
CA ASP A 18 8.45 17.06 6.05
C ASP A 18 8.89 15.61 5.81
N GLY A 19 10.19 15.33 5.91
CA GLY A 19 10.72 13.97 5.87
C GLY A 19 10.26 13.11 7.06
N GLN A 20 10.20 13.67 8.27
CA GLN A 20 9.73 12.96 9.47
C GLN A 20 8.24 12.63 9.36
N ARG A 21 7.43 13.56 8.82
CA ARG A 21 6.00 13.32 8.57
C ARG A 21 5.77 12.17 7.59
N ILE A 22 6.57 12.10 6.53
CA ILE A 22 6.49 11.01 5.55
C ILE A 22 6.92 9.69 6.19
N ALA A 23 8.01 9.68 6.95
CA ALA A 23 8.50 8.48 7.62
C ALA A 23 7.45 7.90 8.57
N ILE A 24 6.86 8.72 9.44
CA ILE A 24 5.83 8.29 10.40
C ILE A 24 4.63 7.70 9.67
N ARG A 25 4.11 8.39 8.65
CA ARG A 25 2.96 7.93 7.87
C ARG A 25 3.25 6.63 7.13
N TRP A 26 4.46 6.51 6.60
CA TRP A 26 4.88 5.30 5.90
C TRP A 26 5.00 4.11 6.86
N SER A 27 5.59 4.33 8.04
CA SER A 27 5.68 3.31 9.10
C SER A 27 4.30 2.87 9.59
N GLU A 28 3.40 3.80 9.87
CA GLU A 28 2.01 3.49 10.25
C GLU A 28 1.35 2.58 9.21
N ALA A 29 1.47 2.95 7.94
CA ALA A 29 0.81 2.22 6.88
C ALA A 29 1.41 0.82 6.67
N VAL A 30 2.73 0.67 6.76
CA VAL A 30 3.38 -0.66 6.75
C VAL A 30 2.94 -1.50 7.94
N LEU A 31 2.85 -0.94 9.14
CA LEU A 31 2.38 -1.67 10.33
C LEU A 31 0.94 -2.15 10.15
N VAL A 32 0.06 -1.29 9.62
CA VAL A 32 -1.32 -1.67 9.28
C VAL A 32 -1.31 -2.82 8.27
N ASP A 33 -0.49 -2.75 7.22
CA ASP A 33 -0.46 -3.79 6.20
C ASP A 33 0.05 -5.13 6.74
N VAL A 34 1.05 -5.12 7.61
CA VAL A 34 1.55 -6.34 8.28
C VAL A 34 0.46 -6.98 9.13
N VAL A 35 -0.29 -6.18 9.90
CA VAL A 35 -1.38 -6.67 10.75
C VAL A 35 -2.49 -7.28 9.90
N VAL A 36 -2.91 -6.58 8.84
CA VAL A 36 -3.95 -7.06 7.93
C VAL A 36 -3.53 -8.34 7.22
N LEU A 37 -2.29 -8.40 6.71
CA LEU A 37 -1.77 -9.59 6.05
C LEU A 37 -1.75 -10.80 6.99
N ASN A 38 -1.26 -10.64 8.23
CA ASN A 38 -1.25 -11.73 9.20
C ASN A 38 -2.68 -12.16 9.59
N LEU A 39 -3.63 -11.23 9.66
CA LEU A 39 -5.03 -11.57 9.90
C LEU A 39 -5.63 -12.38 8.73
N LEU A 40 -5.24 -12.07 7.50
CA LEU A 40 -5.63 -12.84 6.32
C LEU A 40 -5.00 -14.24 6.30
N VAL A 41 -3.72 -14.37 6.66
CA VAL A 41 -3.06 -15.68 6.82
C VAL A 41 -3.81 -16.56 7.82
N GLU A 42 -4.28 -15.97 8.92
CA GLU A 42 -5.00 -16.71 9.96
C GLU A 42 -6.42 -17.11 9.54
N HIS A 43 -7.13 -16.28 8.75
CA HIS A 43 -8.57 -16.46 8.49
C HIS A 43 -8.90 -16.93 7.06
N VAL A 44 -7.92 -16.97 6.16
CA VAL A 44 -8.11 -17.36 4.76
C VAL A 44 -7.22 -18.54 4.44
N ASP A 45 -7.81 -19.72 4.35
CA ASP A 45 -7.10 -21.00 4.11
C ASP A 45 -6.20 -20.99 2.87
N GLY A 46 -6.48 -20.12 1.90
CA GLY A 46 -5.68 -19.98 0.69
C GLY A 46 -4.44 -19.09 0.81
N ILE A 47 -4.14 -18.54 1.98
CA ILE A 47 -2.98 -17.65 2.20
C ILE A 47 -2.10 -18.24 3.28
N VAL A 48 -0.93 -18.74 2.89
CA VAL A 48 0.04 -19.39 3.78
C VAL A 48 1.37 -18.65 3.70
N ILE A 49 1.91 -18.29 4.85
CA ILE A 49 3.22 -17.65 4.98
C ILE A 49 3.99 -18.37 6.09
N ASP A 50 5.20 -18.86 5.76
CA ASP A 50 5.97 -19.74 6.64
C ASP A 50 6.48 -19.08 7.92
N SER A 51 6.67 -17.75 7.92
CA SER A 51 7.10 -17.03 9.11
C SER A 51 6.65 -15.58 9.16
N PHE A 52 6.63 -15.04 10.38
CA PHE A 52 6.32 -13.63 10.61
C PHE A 52 7.26 -12.69 9.83
N THR A 53 8.57 -12.95 9.80
CA THR A 53 9.53 -12.10 9.07
C THR A 53 9.22 -12.06 7.57
N ILE A 54 8.83 -13.20 7.00
CA ILE A 54 8.40 -13.29 5.60
C ILE A 54 7.09 -12.52 5.40
N SER A 55 6.15 -12.56 6.34
CA SER A 55 4.92 -11.76 6.27
C SER A 55 5.21 -10.25 6.25
N VAL A 56 6.21 -9.79 7.01
CA VAL A 56 6.64 -8.38 7.00
C VAL A 56 7.22 -8.02 5.64
N GLY A 57 8.10 -8.86 5.10
CA GLY A 57 8.66 -8.69 3.76
C GLY A 57 7.59 -8.66 2.67
N ALA A 58 6.64 -9.59 2.73
CA ALA A 58 5.53 -9.71 1.78
C ALA A 58 4.61 -8.49 1.83
N ALA A 59 4.24 -8.02 3.03
CA ALA A 59 3.42 -6.81 3.19
C ALA A 59 4.11 -5.58 2.57
N ILE A 60 5.41 -5.39 2.84
CA ILE A 60 6.19 -4.28 2.27
C ILE A 60 6.29 -4.45 0.74
N LEU A 61 6.58 -5.65 0.23
CA LEU A 61 6.69 -5.90 -1.19
C LEU A 61 5.37 -5.59 -1.92
N ILE A 62 4.26 -6.14 -1.42
CA ILE A 62 2.92 -5.88 -1.97
C ILE A 62 2.63 -4.38 -1.96
N ARG A 63 2.88 -3.69 -0.84
CA ARG A 63 2.73 -2.23 -0.73
C ARG A 63 3.51 -1.48 -1.80
N LEU A 64 4.78 -1.82 -1.99
CA LEU A 64 5.63 -1.19 -3.01
C LEU A 64 5.08 -1.45 -4.42
N LEU A 65 4.61 -2.65 -4.71
CA LEU A 65 4.03 -3.00 -6.00
C LEU A 65 2.70 -2.29 -6.26
N LEU A 66 1.87 -2.07 -5.23
CA LEU A 66 0.67 -1.24 -5.34
C LEU A 66 1.02 0.20 -5.68
N GLN A 67 1.99 0.80 -4.98
CA GLN A 67 2.45 2.16 -5.27
C GLN A 67 3.07 2.28 -6.66
N ALA A 68 3.87 1.29 -7.08
CA ALA A 68 4.43 1.24 -8.42
C ALA A 68 3.34 1.19 -9.49
N THR A 69 2.32 0.34 -9.30
CA THR A 69 1.18 0.22 -10.22
C THR A 69 0.44 1.55 -10.37
N LEU A 70 0.11 2.21 -9.27
CA LEU A 70 -0.55 3.52 -9.27
C LEU A 70 0.33 4.61 -9.92
N GLY A 71 1.64 4.57 -9.69
CA GLY A 71 2.59 5.49 -10.29
C GLY A 71 2.70 5.33 -11.82
N VAL A 72 2.72 4.08 -12.30
CA VAL A 72 2.70 3.78 -13.74
C VAL A 72 1.37 4.23 -14.35
N GLU A 73 0.24 3.97 -13.71
CA GLU A 73 -1.08 4.44 -14.15
C GLU A 73 -1.09 5.96 -14.29
N HIS A 74 -0.61 6.70 -13.28
CA HIS A 74 -0.53 8.16 -13.33
C HIS A 74 0.36 8.66 -14.46
N ARG A 75 1.49 8.00 -14.71
CA ARG A 75 2.41 8.36 -15.80
C ARG A 75 1.78 8.15 -17.17
N ILE A 76 1.05 7.05 -17.35
CA ILE A 76 0.28 6.78 -18.58
C ILE A 76 -0.83 7.82 -18.72
N ALA A 77 -1.63 8.05 -17.68
CA ALA A 77 -2.69 9.05 -17.69
C ALA A 77 -2.15 10.46 -18.02
N ALA A 78 -0.99 10.83 -17.49
CA ALA A 78 -0.32 12.09 -17.77
C ALA A 78 0.17 12.18 -19.22
N ARG A 79 0.78 11.12 -19.76
CA ARG A 79 1.30 11.06 -21.14
C ARG A 79 0.21 11.28 -22.19
N PHE A 80 -1.03 10.88 -21.88
CA PHE A 80 -2.15 10.93 -22.81
C PHE A 80 -3.18 12.04 -22.53
N ARG A 81 -2.95 12.91 -21.55
CA ARG A 81 -3.80 14.08 -21.28
C ARG A 81 -3.83 15.08 -22.44
N ASP A 82 -2.71 15.26 -23.14
CA ASP A 82 -2.53 16.37 -24.09
C ASP A 82 -2.74 16.00 -25.57
N ARG A 83 -3.10 14.75 -25.89
CA ARG A 83 -3.31 14.34 -27.29
C ARG A 83 -4.76 13.91 -27.55
N SER A 84 -5.50 14.72 -28.28
CA SER A 84 -6.84 14.41 -28.81
C SER A 84 -6.71 13.62 -30.12
N GLY A 85 -6.93 12.30 -30.06
CA GLY A 85 -6.95 11.44 -31.26
C GLY A 85 -7.35 10.00 -30.93
N ILE A 86 -7.92 9.29 -31.90
CA ILE A 86 -8.38 7.88 -31.74
C ILE A 86 -7.23 6.97 -31.28
N GLY A 87 -6.01 7.18 -31.81
CA GLY A 87 -4.81 6.46 -31.36
C GLY A 87 -4.39 6.75 -29.92
N SER A 88 -4.65 7.96 -29.39
CA SER A 88 -4.42 8.31 -27.97
C SER A 88 -5.43 7.62 -27.04
N ARG A 89 -6.67 7.45 -27.52
CA ARG A 89 -7.72 6.74 -26.79
C ARG A 89 -7.41 5.25 -26.70
N ILE A 90 -7.04 4.63 -27.83
CA ILE A 90 -6.63 3.22 -27.88
C ILE A 90 -5.36 3.01 -27.06
N GLY A 91 -4.35 3.88 -27.18
CA GLY A 91 -3.12 3.80 -26.40
C GLY A 91 -3.35 3.94 -24.88
N ARG A 92 -4.31 4.77 -24.45
CA ARG A 92 -4.75 4.82 -23.04
C ARG A 92 -5.40 3.54 -22.59
N VAL A 93 -6.37 3.05 -23.35
CA VAL A 93 -7.12 1.84 -22.99
C VAL A 93 -6.18 0.63 -22.97
N LEU A 94 -5.34 0.47 -23.99
CA LEU A 94 -4.35 -0.61 -24.03
C LEU A 94 -3.26 -0.44 -22.96
N GLY A 95 -2.77 0.76 -22.70
CA GLY A 95 -1.77 1.00 -21.65
C GLY A 95 -2.33 0.75 -20.25
N ALA A 96 -3.53 1.25 -19.95
CA ALA A 96 -4.22 0.98 -18.71
C ALA A 96 -4.58 -0.50 -18.57
N TRP A 97 -5.06 -1.13 -19.64
CA TRP A 97 -5.38 -2.57 -19.66
C TRP A 97 -4.13 -3.42 -19.46
N LEU A 98 -3.04 -3.12 -20.15
CA LEU A 98 -1.77 -3.83 -20.02
C LEU A 98 -1.22 -3.67 -18.60
N VAL A 99 -1.30 -2.48 -17.99
CA VAL A 99 -0.91 -2.30 -16.59
C VAL A 99 -1.81 -3.09 -15.65
N LEU A 100 -3.14 -3.04 -15.82
CA LEU A 100 -4.08 -3.79 -14.98
C LEU A 100 -3.94 -5.31 -15.12
N PHE A 101 -3.57 -5.78 -16.31
CA PHE A 101 -3.36 -7.19 -16.59
C PHE A 101 -1.99 -7.64 -16.09
N LEU A 102 -0.93 -6.92 -16.46
CA LEU A 102 0.45 -7.25 -16.15
C LEU A 102 0.77 -7.06 -14.67
N SER A 103 0.18 -6.07 -13.97
CA SER A 103 0.45 -5.84 -12.55
C SER A 103 0.12 -7.05 -11.69
N LYS A 104 -0.93 -7.81 -12.03
CA LYS A 104 -1.34 -9.01 -11.28
C LYS A 104 -0.34 -10.15 -11.42
N PHE A 105 0.21 -10.34 -12.62
CA PHE A 105 1.26 -11.34 -12.86
C PHE A 105 2.60 -10.90 -12.29
N VAL A 106 2.94 -9.61 -12.41
CA VAL A 106 4.16 -9.05 -11.82
C VAL A 106 4.16 -9.22 -10.31
N ILE A 107 3.01 -9.08 -9.63
CA ILE A 107 2.96 -9.28 -8.18
C ILE A 107 3.23 -10.74 -7.80
N LEU A 108 2.61 -11.70 -8.48
CA LEU A 108 2.87 -13.12 -8.22
C LEU A 108 4.32 -13.49 -8.52
N GLU A 109 4.84 -13.10 -9.69
CA GLU A 109 6.22 -13.35 -10.09
C GLU A 109 7.22 -12.70 -9.12
N ALA A 110 6.95 -11.48 -8.67
CA ALA A 110 7.84 -10.80 -7.72
C ALA A 110 7.85 -11.50 -6.35
N ILE A 111 6.72 -12.06 -5.92
CA ILE A 111 6.62 -12.78 -4.65
C ILE A 111 7.31 -14.14 -4.76
N ASP A 112 7.07 -14.89 -5.84
CA ASP A 112 7.76 -16.15 -6.11
C ASP A 112 9.27 -15.94 -6.30
N LEU A 113 9.70 -14.83 -6.92
CA LEU A 113 11.11 -14.49 -7.06
C LEU A 113 11.79 -14.16 -5.71
N VAL A 114 11.09 -13.43 -4.82
CA VAL A 114 11.68 -12.94 -3.57
C VAL A 114 11.57 -13.98 -2.45
N PHE A 115 10.46 -14.71 -2.38
CA PHE A 115 10.12 -15.62 -1.29
C PHE A 115 9.95 -17.08 -1.74
N GLY A 116 9.87 -17.34 -3.05
CA GLY A 116 9.75 -18.70 -3.59
C GLY A 116 8.56 -19.45 -3.01
N SER A 117 8.84 -20.69 -2.59
CA SER A 117 7.84 -21.58 -1.99
C SER A 117 7.45 -21.25 -0.55
N GLU A 118 8.05 -20.23 0.07
CA GLU A 118 7.79 -19.86 1.48
C GLU A 118 6.49 -19.05 1.64
N VAL A 119 5.88 -18.65 0.53
CA VAL A 119 4.67 -17.83 0.48
C VAL A 119 3.72 -18.36 -0.58
N ASP A 120 2.55 -18.83 -0.16
CA ASP A 120 1.42 -19.10 -1.05
C ASP A 120 0.31 -18.08 -0.77
N LEU A 121 -0.01 -17.26 -1.76
CA LEU A 121 -1.05 -16.25 -1.64
C LEU A 121 -2.37 -16.66 -2.31
N GLY A 122 -2.56 -17.93 -2.65
CA GLY A 122 -3.78 -18.40 -3.30
C GLY A 122 -3.90 -17.91 -4.75
N GLY A 123 -2.76 -17.71 -5.40
CA GLY A 123 -2.64 -17.23 -6.78
C GLY A 123 -3.21 -15.83 -7.00
N VAL A 124 -3.73 -15.59 -8.23
CA VAL A 124 -4.18 -14.25 -8.66
C VAL A 124 -5.33 -13.74 -7.78
N VAL A 125 -6.24 -14.62 -7.39
CA VAL A 125 -7.43 -14.25 -6.61
C VAL A 125 -7.05 -13.78 -5.22
N GLY A 126 -6.18 -14.52 -4.52
CA GLY A 126 -5.76 -14.13 -3.18
C GLY A 126 -4.89 -12.88 -3.20
N VAL A 127 -4.01 -12.70 -4.19
CA VAL A 127 -3.26 -11.43 -4.36
C VAL A 127 -4.19 -10.23 -4.55
N ILE A 128 -5.24 -10.35 -5.38
CA ILE A 128 -6.25 -9.28 -5.54
C ILE A 128 -6.97 -9.03 -4.21
N ALA A 129 -7.41 -10.09 -3.52
CA ALA A 129 -8.14 -9.99 -2.27
C ALA A 129 -7.30 -9.31 -1.18
N ILE A 130 -6.04 -9.72 -1.03
CA ILE A 130 -5.05 -9.10 -0.13
C ILE A 130 -4.90 -7.62 -0.50
N SER A 131 -4.62 -7.31 -1.76
CA SER A 131 -4.42 -5.93 -2.21
C SER A 131 -5.63 -5.03 -1.88
N ILE A 132 -6.85 -5.52 -2.10
CA ILE A 132 -8.09 -4.81 -1.76
C ILE A 132 -8.20 -4.64 -0.25
N ALA A 133 -7.97 -5.69 0.53
CA ALA A 133 -8.07 -5.66 1.99
C ALA A 133 -7.09 -4.64 2.60
N LEU A 134 -5.82 -4.66 2.17
CA LEU A 134 -4.79 -3.70 2.59
C LEU A 134 -5.24 -2.26 2.33
N VAL A 135 -5.68 -1.95 1.09
CA VAL A 135 -6.14 -0.61 0.73
C VAL A 135 -7.38 -0.21 1.52
N VAL A 136 -8.36 -1.08 1.68
CA VAL A 136 -9.61 -0.77 2.40
C VAL A 136 -9.30 -0.45 3.86
N VAL A 137 -8.48 -1.26 4.52
CA VAL A 137 -8.14 -1.05 5.93
C VAL A 137 -7.27 0.19 6.11
N GLU A 138 -6.26 0.41 5.27
CA GLU A 138 -5.46 1.64 5.31
C GLU A 138 -6.36 2.87 5.16
N ARG A 139 -7.30 2.85 4.20
CA ARG A 139 -8.25 3.95 4.00
C ARG A 139 -9.18 4.14 5.20
N ALA A 140 -9.60 3.06 5.85
CA ALA A 140 -10.44 3.10 7.04
C ALA A 140 -9.69 3.72 8.23
N VAL A 141 -8.43 3.32 8.47
CA VAL A 141 -7.56 3.90 9.50
C VAL A 141 -7.33 5.39 9.25
N LEU A 142 -7.00 5.77 8.00
CA LEU A 142 -6.84 7.18 7.62
C LEU A 142 -8.15 7.97 7.72
N ALA A 143 -9.30 7.35 7.50
CA ALA A 143 -10.60 7.98 7.69
C ALA A 143 -10.91 8.19 9.18
N LEU A 144 -10.55 7.23 10.03
CA LEU A 144 -10.69 7.33 11.48
C LEU A 144 -9.80 8.45 12.04
N TYR A 145 -8.53 8.48 11.63
CA TYR A 145 -7.58 9.51 12.08
C TYR A 145 -8.05 10.93 11.69
N ARG A 146 -8.63 11.10 10.49
CA ARG A 146 -9.16 12.40 10.05
C ARG A 146 -10.43 12.85 10.78
N ARG A 147 -11.12 11.95 11.49
CA ARG A 147 -12.32 12.28 12.26
C ARG A 147 -12.02 12.69 13.70
N LEU A 148 -10.84 12.34 14.21
CA LEU A 148 -10.34 12.74 15.53
C LEU A 148 -9.71 14.14 15.44
#